data_AF-A0A1A8JW32-F1
#
_entry.id   AF-A0A1A8JW32-F1
#
_cell.length_a   1.000
_cell.length_b   1.000
_cell.length_c   1.000
_cell.angle_alpha   90.00
_cell.angle_beta   90.00
_cell.angle_gamma   90.00
#
_symmetry.space_group_name_H-M   'P 1'
#
loop_
_entity.id
_entity.type
_entity.pdbx_description
1 polymer ?
#
loop_
_entity_poly.entity_id
_entity_poly.type
_entity_poly.pdbx_seq_one_letter_code
_entity_poly.pdbx_strand_id
1 'polypeptide(L)' 'CKAEVVDEDSSYSVFVSYIEVYNNYIYDLLEETQEDTVKPKPPQSKVLREDQNRTMYVAGCMEVEVKSAEEAFQVF' A
#
# COMPACT_ATOMS: atom_id res chain seq x y z
N CYS A 1 10.30 -20.15 9.76
CA CYS A 1 8.98 -20.69 9.36
C CYS A 1 9.08 -21.15 7.93
N LYS A 2 9.12 -22.46 7.65
CA LYS A 2 8.94 -22.96 6.28
C LYS A 2 7.44 -23.20 6.11
N ALA A 3 6.84 -22.59 5.10
CA ALA A 3 5.47 -22.91 4.74
C ALA A 3 5.50 -24.31 4.09
N GLU A 4 5.13 -25.35 4.84
CA GLU A 4 5.22 -26.76 4.40
C GLU A 4 4.31 -27.11 3.19
N VAL A 5 3.54 -26.14 2.68
CA VAL A 5 2.52 -26.33 1.63
C VAL A 5 2.92 -25.69 0.31
N VAL A 6 4.08 -25.04 0.22
CA VAL A 6 4.45 -24.34 -1.01
C VAL A 6 5.48 -25.13 -1.79
N ASP A 7 5.17 -25.35 -3.06
CA ASP A 7 6.02 -26.02 -4.04
C ASP A 7 7.39 -25.31 -4.14
N GLU A 8 8.47 -26.09 -4.21
CA GLU A 8 9.84 -25.57 -4.31
C GLU A 8 10.07 -24.81 -5.63
N ASP A 9 9.25 -25.07 -6.66
CA ASP A 9 9.27 -24.32 -7.92
C ASP A 9 8.43 -23.03 -7.88
N SER A 10 7.73 -22.77 -6.77
CA SER A 10 6.95 -21.53 -6.61
C SER A 10 7.85 -20.34 -6.29
N SER A 11 7.59 -19.23 -6.97
CA SER A 11 8.16 -17.93 -6.67
C SER A 11 7.15 -17.06 -5.93
N TYR A 12 7.64 -16.20 -5.04
CA TYR A 12 6.81 -15.27 -4.26
C TYR A 12 7.21 -13.84 -4.58
N SER A 13 6.22 -12.96 -4.61
CA SER A 13 6.41 -11.51 -4.56
C SER A 13 5.59 -10.97 -3.39
N VAL A 14 6.13 -9.97 -2.70
CA VAL A 14 5.48 -9.30 -1.57
C VAL A 14 5.27 -7.85 -1.96
N PHE A 15 4.04 -7.37 -1.78
CA PHE A 15 3.66 -5.98 -2.01
C PHE A 15 3.14 -5.39 -0.69
N VAL A 16 3.51 -4.14 -0.42
CA VAL A 16 3.10 -3.41 0.79
C VAL A 16 2.38 -2.13 0.39
N SER A 17 1.24 -1.89 1.03
CA SER A 17 0.53 -0.60 1.04
C SER A 17 0.48 -0.07 2.47
N TYR A 18 0.56 1.25 2.64
CA TYR A 18 0.55 1.87 3.96
C TYR A 18 -0.47 3.01 4.04
N ILE A 19 -1.52 2.80 4.84
CA ILE A 19 -2.72 3.64 4.86
C ILE A 19 -2.95 4.19 6.25
N GLU A 20 -3.21 5.51 6.35
CA GLU A 20 -3.71 6.16 7.56
C GLU A 20 -5.20 6.49 7.41
N VAL A 21 -5.98 6.21 8.45
CA VAL A 21 -7.38 6.63 8.53
C VAL A 21 -7.51 7.64 9.67
N TYR A 22 -7.71 8.91 9.31
CA TYR A 22 -7.79 10.01 10.25
C TYR A 22 -8.94 10.94 9.89
N ASN A 23 -9.78 11.28 10.88
CA ASN A 23 -10.92 12.17 10.72
C ASN A 23 -11.87 11.78 9.56
N ASN A 24 -12.14 10.48 9.41
CA ASN A 24 -12.94 9.88 8.32
C ASN A 24 -12.36 10.06 6.90
N TYR A 25 -11.11 10.47 6.79
CA TYR A 25 -10.36 10.49 5.53
C TYR A 25 -9.36 9.34 5.50
N ILE A 26 -9.06 8.86 4.29
CA ILE A 26 -8.13 7.76 4.02
C ILE A 26 -6.94 8.35 3.29
N TYR A 27 -5.76 8.27 3.88
CA TYR A 27 -4.53 8.80 3.32
C TYR A 27 -3.60 7.66 2.94
N ASP A 28 -3.05 7.72 1.75
CA ASP A 28 -1.99 6.83 1.30
C ASP A 28 -0.66 7.45 1.70
N LEU A 29 0.05 6.81 2.63
CA LEU A 29 1.31 7.30 3.17
C LEU A 29 2.49 7.01 2.24
N LEU A 30 2.30 6.13 1.24
CA LEU A 30 3.32 5.82 0.24
C LEU A 30 3.20 6.71 -1.01
N GLU A 31 2.10 7.44 -1.16
CA GLU A 31 1.89 8.34 -2.30
C GLU A 31 2.88 9.50 -2.26
N GLU A 32 3.59 9.71 -3.37
CA GLU A 32 4.44 10.89 -3.55
C GLU A 32 3.58 12.16 -3.56
N THR A 33 3.61 12.93 -2.47
CA THR A 33 3.07 14.28 -2.48
C THR A 33 3.90 15.11 -3.44
N GLN A 34 3.36 15.41 -4.63
CA GLN A 34 3.93 16.41 -5.52
C GLN A 34 3.95 17.75 -4.76
N GLU A 35 5.10 18.09 -4.19
CA GLU A 35 5.39 19.43 -3.68
C GLU A 35 5.55 20.38 -4.89
N ASP A 36 4.42 20.69 -5.54
CA ASP A 36 4.36 21.80 -6.46
C ASP A 36 4.77 23.05 -5.66
N THR A 37 6.00 23.54 -5.90
CA THR A 37 6.64 24.65 -5.15
C THR A 37 5.84 25.94 -5.21
N VAL A 38 4.88 26.02 -6.13
CA VAL A 38 4.00 27.17 -6.35
C VAL A 38 2.69 27.04 -5.57
N LYS A 39 2.16 25.83 -5.38
CA LYS A 39 0.93 25.54 -4.60
C LYS A 39 0.92 24.08 -4.14
N PRO A 40 1.26 23.77 -2.88
CA PRO A 40 1.11 22.41 -2.36
C PRO A 40 -0.37 22.02 -2.46
N LYS A 41 -0.65 20.91 -3.15
CA LYS A 41 -2.00 20.34 -3.18
C LYS A 41 -2.27 19.70 -1.82
N PRO A 42 -3.46 19.94 -1.22
CA PRO A 42 -3.80 19.24 0.01
C PRO A 42 -3.87 17.73 -0.24
N PRO A 43 -3.54 16.89 0.76
CA PRO A 43 -3.65 15.44 0.65
C PRO A 43 -5.07 15.05 0.22
N GLN A 44 -5.19 14.28 -0.85
CA GLN A 44 -6.49 13.83 -1.34
C GLN A 44 -6.86 12.53 -0.66
N SER A 45 -8.04 12.50 -0.02
CA SER A 45 -8.56 11.26 0.54
C SER A 45 -8.80 10.22 -0.55
N LYS A 46 -8.32 9.01 -0.32
CA LYS A 46 -8.59 7.83 -1.15
C LYS A 46 -10.01 7.31 -0.92
N VAL A 47 -10.46 6.46 -1.85
CA VAL A 47 -11.82 5.89 -1.85
C VAL A 47 -11.77 4.44 -1.39
N LEU A 48 -12.57 4.10 -0.37
CA LEU A 48 -12.77 2.72 0.06
C LEU A 48 -13.78 2.02 -0.85
N ARG A 49 -13.49 0.80 -1.28
CA ARG A 49 -14.37 -0.03 -2.13
C ARG A 49 -14.46 -1.45 -1.60
N GLU A 50 -15.52 -2.14 -2.00
CA GLU A 50 -15.72 -3.57 -1.75
C GLU A 50 -15.60 -4.32 -3.09
N ASP A 51 -14.85 -5.41 -3.12
CA ASP A 51 -14.73 -6.27 -4.30
C ASP A 51 -15.83 -7.35 -4.37
N GLN A 52 -15.81 -8.19 -5.42
CA GLN A 52 -16.80 -9.27 -5.59
C GLN A 52 -16.72 -10.34 -4.50
N ASN A 53 -15.58 -10.43 -3.80
CA ASN A 53 -15.32 -11.37 -2.72
C ASN A 53 -15.65 -10.77 -1.34
N ARG A 54 -16.28 -9.59 -1.29
CA ARG A 54 -16.57 -8.82 -0.05
C ARG A 54 -15.33 -8.38 0.72
N THR A 55 -14.20 -8.24 0.03
CA THR A 55 -12.98 -7.70 0.60
C THR A 55 -12.97 -6.19 0.41
N MET A 56 -12.73 -5.46 1.50
CA MET A 56 -12.57 -4.02 1.45
C MET A 56 -11.15 -3.67 0.99
N TYR A 57 -11.01 -2.71 0.08
CA TYR A 57 -9.71 -2.23 -0.39
C TYR A 57 -9.74 -0.73 -0.68
N VAL A 58 -8.56 -0.10 -0.64
CA VAL A 58 -8.39 1.31 -0.98
C VAL A 58 -8.12 1.42 -2.47
N ALA A 59 -8.99 2.10 -3.21
CA ALA A 59 -8.86 2.20 -4.65
C ALA A 59 -7.73 3.18 -5.03
N GLY A 60 -6.77 2.71 -5.83
CA GLY A 60 -5.66 3.52 -6.31
C GLY A 60 -4.66 3.90 -5.23
N CYS A 61 -4.52 3.07 -4.19
CA CYS A 61 -3.38 3.17 -3.29
C CYS A 61 -2.11 2.63 -3.97
N MET A 62 -0.96 3.15 -3.55
CA MET A 62 0.34 2.70 -3.96
C MET A 62 0.70 1.38 -3.28
N GLU A 63 1.21 0.46 -4.09
CA GLU A 63 1.74 -0.83 -3.65
C GLU A 63 3.21 -0.90 -4.05
N VAL A 64 4.08 -1.10 -3.08
CA VAL A 64 5.53 -1.21 -3.30
C VAL A 64 5.93 -2.67 -3.19
N GLU A 65 6.55 -3.21 -4.24
CA GLU A 65 7.16 -4.54 -4.19
C GLU A 65 8.42 -4.51 -3.33
N VAL A 66 8.52 -5.45 -2.38
CA VAL A 66 9.66 -5.58 -1.46
C VAL A 66 10.26 -6.98 -1.53
N LYS A 67 11.58 -7.05 -1.45
CA LYS A 67 12.36 -8.31 -1.53
C LYS A 67 12.90 -8.76 -0.17
N SER A 68 12.89 -7.87 0.82
CA SER A 68 13.32 -8.18 2.18
C SER A 68 12.52 -7.40 3.22
N ALA A 69 12.65 -7.80 4.49
CA ALA A 69 12.06 -7.07 5.60
C ALA A 69 12.66 -5.66 5.73
N GLU A 70 13.96 -5.52 5.50
CA GLU A 70 14.67 -4.23 5.52
C GLU A 70 14.13 -3.25 4.48
N GLU A 71 13.80 -3.73 3.28
CA GLU A 71 13.17 -2.88 2.25
C GLU A 71 11.78 -2.42 2.71
N ALA A 72 10.98 -3.30 3.31
CA ALA A 72 9.67 -2.92 3.85
C ALA A 72 9.76 -1.84 4.94
N PHE A 73 10.79 -1.90 5.80
CA PHE A 73 11.04 -0.88 6.82
C PHE A 73 11.54 0.46 6.26
N GLN A 74 12.16 0.49 5.07
CA GLN A 74 12.62 1.73 4.43
C GLN A 74 11.48 2.49 3.73
N VAL A 75 10.38 1.79 3.45
CA VAL A 75 9.17 2.36 2.85
C VAL A 75 8.28 3.04 3.91
N PHE A 76 8.54 2.80 5.20
CA PHE A 76 7.95 3.51 6.36
C PHE A 76 8.66 4.85 6.62
#